data_AF-A0A965LTS7-F1
#
_entry.id   AF-A0A965LTS7-F1
#
_cell.length_a   1.000
_cell.length_b   1.000
_cell.length_c   1.000
_cell.angle_alpha   90.00
_cell.angle_beta   90.00
_cell.angle_gamma   90.00
#
_symmetry.space_group_name_H-M   'P 1'
#
loop_
_entity.id
_entity.type
_entity.pdbx_description
1 polymer ?
#
loop_
_entity_poly.entity_id
_entity_poly.type
_entity_poly.pdbx_seq_one_letter_code
_entity_poly.pdbx_strand_id
1 'polypeptide(L)'
;MFERSVQIQGVNAAYTEAEQAEYKAQHDAIAEAIADQKRKGALFSDVDVQKLIADHYAFVKQFWTPNKQAYKSLALTYVLDPAFEATYESFEPGLAKYIKSAIEIWADQNLD
;
A
#
# COMPACT_ATOMS: atom_id res chain seq x y z
N MET A 1 40.57 6.97 20.00
CA MET A 1 40.11 6.65 18.63
C MET A 1 38.62 6.45 18.70
N PHE A 2 37.85 7.44 18.24
CA PHE A 2 36.45 7.27 17.85
C PHE A 2 36.46 6.34 16.61
N GLU A 3 35.50 5.47 16.30
CA GLU A 3 34.08 5.72 16.11
C GLU A 3 33.23 4.43 16.20
N ARG A 4 32.12 4.57 16.93
CA ARG A 4 30.78 3.98 16.80
C ARG A 4 30.56 2.77 15.86
N SER A 5 30.21 1.67 16.52
CA SER A 5 29.21 0.69 16.12
C SER A 5 27.98 1.28 15.41
N VAL A 6 27.78 0.92 14.13
CA VAL A 6 26.43 0.73 13.55
C VAL A 6 26.48 -0.54 12.72
N GLN A 7 26.04 -1.62 13.34
CA GLN A 7 25.65 -2.84 12.67
C GLN A 7 24.40 -2.50 11.85
N ILE A 8 24.56 -2.32 10.54
CA ILE A 8 23.42 -2.24 9.62
C ILE A 8 22.79 -3.64 9.61
N GLN A 9 21.71 -3.80 10.36
CA GLN A 9 20.89 -5.01 10.33
C GLN A 9 20.17 -5.10 8.98
N GLY A 10 20.53 -6.14 8.23
CA GLY A 10 19.74 -6.95 7.30
C GLY A 10 18.60 -6.32 6.51
N VAL A 11 18.79 -6.16 5.19
CA VAL A 11 17.69 -6.23 4.20
C VAL A 11 18.17 -6.97 2.95
N ASN A 12 18.56 -8.23 3.11
CA ASN A 12 18.75 -9.15 1.98
C ASN A 12 18.51 -10.61 2.42
N ALA A 13 17.46 -10.82 3.21
CA ALA A 13 16.86 -12.15 3.26
C ALA A 13 15.82 -12.15 2.15
N ALA A 14 16.10 -12.85 1.05
CA ALA A 14 15.07 -13.22 0.11
C ALA A 14 13.94 -13.85 0.93
N TYR A 15 12.82 -13.12 1.08
CA TYR A 15 11.59 -13.69 1.63
C TYR A 15 11.41 -15.04 0.94
N THR A 16 11.19 -16.11 1.69
CA THR A 16 11.02 -17.42 1.08
C THR A 16 9.87 -17.36 0.08
N GLU A 17 9.89 -18.17 -0.98
CA GLU A 17 8.83 -18.14 -2.01
C GLU A 17 7.42 -18.27 -1.40
N ALA A 18 7.31 -18.98 -0.28
CA ALA A 18 6.09 -19.10 0.52
C ALA A 18 5.66 -17.77 1.18
N GLU A 19 6.59 -17.05 1.81
CA GLU A 19 6.30 -15.74 2.41
C GLU A 19 5.92 -14.70 1.34
N GLN A 20 6.62 -14.69 0.20
CA GLN A 20 6.27 -13.81 -0.92
C GLN A 20 4.85 -14.09 -1.46
N ALA A 21 4.47 -15.36 -1.57
CA ALA A 21 3.13 -15.75 -1.99
C ALA A 21 2.07 -15.31 -0.98
N GLU A 22 2.34 -15.43 0.33
CA GLU A 22 1.41 -15.01 1.37
C GLU A 22 1.23 -13.48 1.39
N TYR A 23 2.33 -12.72 1.28
CA TYR A 23 2.28 -11.25 1.18
C TYR A 23 1.53 -10.79 -0.07
N LYS A 24 1.77 -11.45 -1.20
CA LYS A 24 1.04 -11.18 -2.43
C LYS A 24 -0.45 -11.45 -2.23
N ALA A 25 -0.82 -12.60 -1.65
CA ALA A 25 -2.22 -12.95 -1.39
C ALA A 25 -2.91 -11.95 -0.43
N GLN A 26 -2.22 -11.50 0.63
CA GLN A 26 -2.75 -10.48 1.52
C GLN A 26 -2.98 -9.15 0.78
N HIS A 27 -2.01 -8.71 -0.03
CA HIS A 27 -2.14 -7.49 -0.80
C HIS A 27 -3.26 -7.58 -1.86
N ASP A 28 -3.35 -8.70 -2.59
CA ASP A 28 -4.43 -8.96 -3.55
C ASP A 28 -5.81 -8.96 -2.86
N ALA A 29 -5.93 -9.55 -1.67
CA ALA A 29 -7.17 -9.54 -0.90
C ALA A 29 -7.60 -8.13 -0.48
N ILE A 30 -6.65 -7.28 -0.08
CA ILE A 30 -6.94 -5.87 0.26
C ILE A 30 -7.35 -5.10 -1.00
N ALA A 31 -6.64 -5.28 -2.12
CA ALA A 31 -6.96 -4.63 -3.39
C ALA A 31 -8.36 -5.06 -3.90
N GLU A 32 -8.69 -6.34 -3.81
CA GLU A 32 -10.01 -6.88 -4.16
C GLU A 32 -11.11 -6.32 -3.26
N ALA A 33 -10.87 -6.23 -1.94
CA ALA A 33 -11.83 -5.62 -1.02
C ALA A 33 -12.09 -4.14 -1.35
N ILE A 34 -11.05 -3.38 -1.70
CA ILE A 34 -11.21 -1.98 -2.12
C ILE A 34 -11.97 -1.91 -3.47
N ALA A 35 -11.67 -2.81 -4.39
CA ALA A 35 -12.39 -2.91 -5.66
C ALA A 35 -13.88 -3.20 -5.46
N ASP A 36 -14.23 -4.11 -4.53
CA ASP A 36 -15.61 -4.42 -4.18
C ASP A 36 -16.35 -3.21 -3.58
N GLN A 37 -15.69 -2.44 -2.69
CA GLN A 37 -16.25 -1.18 -2.18
C GLN A 37 -16.52 -0.18 -3.32
N LYS A 38 -15.56 -0.02 -4.23
CA LYS A 38 -15.71 0.84 -5.41
C LYS A 38 -16.84 0.35 -6.32
N ARG A 39 -16.99 -0.97 -6.51
CA ARG A 39 -18.09 -1.58 -7.29
C ARG A 39 -19.45 -1.34 -6.67
N LYS A 40 -19.52 -1.31 -5.34
CA LYS A 40 -20.72 -0.91 -4.57
C LYS A 40 -21.03 0.58 -4.66
N GLY A 41 -20.16 1.38 -5.27
CA GLY A 41 -20.31 2.83 -5.38
C GLY A 41 -19.82 3.60 -4.16
N ALA A 42 -19.05 2.98 -3.26
CA ALA A 42 -18.45 3.67 -2.13
C ALA A 42 -17.44 4.72 -2.62
N LEU A 43 -17.37 5.85 -1.91
CA LEU A 43 -16.40 6.89 -2.16
C LEU A 43 -15.06 6.52 -1.52
N PHE A 44 -13.96 6.97 -2.13
CA PHE A 44 -12.60 6.73 -1.61
C PHE A 44 -12.36 7.33 -0.22
N SER A 45 -13.21 8.26 0.21
CA SER A 45 -13.23 8.88 1.54
C SER A 45 -14.11 8.15 2.56
N ASP A 46 -14.86 7.12 2.15
CA ASP A 46 -15.76 6.41 3.05
C ASP A 46 -14.99 5.65 4.13
N VAL A 47 -15.61 5.53 5.31
CA VAL A 47 -14.98 4.92 6.49
C VAL A 47 -14.54 3.47 6.20
N ASP A 48 -15.34 2.71 5.46
CA ASP A 48 -15.00 1.32 5.12
C ASP A 48 -13.78 1.24 4.20
N VAL A 49 -13.65 2.15 3.23
CA VAL A 49 -12.47 2.23 2.35
C VAL A 49 -11.26 2.69 3.15
N GLN A 50 -11.42 3.71 4.00
CA GLN A 50 -10.34 4.23 4.83
C GLN A 50 -9.82 3.18 5.83
N LYS A 51 -10.67 2.26 6.32
CA LYS A 51 -10.23 1.09 7.10
C LYS A 51 -9.35 0.15 6.27
N LEU A 52 -9.76 -0.18 5.04
CA LEU A 52 -8.95 -1.01 4.14
C LEU A 52 -7.60 -0.37 3.81
N ILE A 53 -7.55 0.96 3.67
CA ILE A 53 -6.30 1.70 3.51
C ILE A 53 -5.43 1.66 4.78
N ALA A 54 -6.04 1.65 5.96
CA ALA A 54 -5.34 1.47 7.22
C ALA A 54 -4.70 0.07 7.30
N ASP A 55 -5.42 -0.98 6.88
CA ASP A 55 -4.89 -2.34 6.76
C ASP A 55 -3.73 -2.40 5.75
N HIS A 56 -3.88 -1.74 4.59
CA HIS A 56 -2.79 -1.61 3.61
C HIS A 56 -1.57 -0.91 4.21
N TYR A 57 -1.77 0.18 4.96
CA TYR A 57 -0.66 0.86 5.63
C TYR A 57 -0.01 -0.04 6.70
N ALA A 58 -0.80 -0.76 7.49
CA ALA A 58 -0.29 -1.70 8.48
C ALA A 58 0.53 -2.82 7.82
N PHE A 59 0.09 -3.32 6.66
CA PHE A 59 0.84 -4.26 5.84
C PHE A 59 2.18 -3.68 5.37
N VAL A 60 2.18 -2.49 4.76
CA VAL A 60 3.41 -1.81 4.32
C VAL A 60 4.36 -1.58 5.51
N LYS A 61 3.81 -1.22 6.67
CA LYS A 61 4.54 -0.99 7.93
C LYS A 61 5.34 -2.21 8.40
N GLN A 62 4.93 -3.43 8.05
CA GLN A 62 5.67 -4.66 8.36
C GLN A 62 7.03 -4.72 7.64
N PHE A 63 7.12 -4.14 6.44
CA PHE A 63 8.34 -4.11 5.64
C PHE A 63 9.20 -2.90 5.97
N TRP A 64 8.57 -1.72 6.08
CA TRP A 64 9.23 -0.46 6.40
C TRP A 64 8.19 0.53 6.90
N THR A 65 8.57 1.51 7.72
CA THR A 65 7.62 2.52 8.24
C THR A 65 7.68 3.81 7.39
N PRO A 66 6.80 3.98 6.37
CA PRO A 66 6.77 5.21 5.59
C PRO A 66 6.16 6.36 6.41
N ASN A 67 6.70 7.56 6.22
CA ASN A 67 6.08 8.81 6.65
C ASN A 67 4.96 9.23 5.67
N LYS A 68 4.23 10.30 6.01
CA LYS A 68 3.11 10.83 5.22
C LYS A 68 3.46 11.01 3.74
N GLN A 69 4.59 11.67 3.44
CA GLN A 69 5.02 11.91 2.06
C GLN A 69 5.42 10.62 1.36
N ALA A 70 6.18 9.76 2.03
CA ALA A 70 6.63 8.48 1.48
C ALA A 70 5.45 7.57 1.11
N TYR A 71 4.40 7.51 1.94
CA TYR A 71 3.21 6.71 1.66
C TYR A 71 2.41 7.27 0.48
N LYS A 72 2.26 8.61 0.38
CA LYS A 72 1.66 9.26 -0.79
C LYS A 72 2.48 9.02 -2.07
N SER A 73 3.81 9.06 -1.98
CA SER A 73 4.69 8.75 -3.11
C SER A 73 4.56 7.29 -3.57
N LEU A 74 4.43 6.34 -2.64
CA LEU A 74 4.17 4.94 -2.98
C LEU A 74 2.85 4.79 -3.75
N ALA A 75 1.79 5.45 -3.28
CA ALA A 75 0.50 5.45 -3.94
C ALA A 75 0.53 6.09 -5.34
N LEU A 76 1.38 7.10 -5.52
CA LEU A 76 1.59 7.74 -6.81
C LEU A 76 2.24 6.77 -7.81
N THR A 77 3.18 5.92 -7.37
CA THR A 77 3.79 4.89 -8.22
C THR A 77 2.75 3.94 -8.82
N TYR A 78 1.68 3.60 -8.09
CA TYR A 78 0.62 2.73 -8.61
C TYR A 78 -0.13 3.31 -9.83
N VAL A 79 -0.09 4.64 -10.01
CA VAL A 79 -0.72 5.34 -11.14
C VAL A 79 0.31 5.78 -12.18
N LEU A 80 1.54 6.08 -11.77
CA LEU A 80 2.60 6.48 -12.70
C LEU A 80 3.23 5.32 -13.45
N ASP A 81 3.29 4.14 -12.83
CA ASP A 81 3.83 2.95 -13.46
C ASP A 81 2.70 2.19 -14.18
N PRO A 82 2.75 2.07 -15.52
CA PRO A 82 1.68 1.46 -16.30
C PRO A 82 1.52 -0.05 -16.01
N ALA A 83 2.56 -0.73 -15.52
CA ALA A 83 2.44 -2.14 -15.14
C ALA A 83 1.62 -2.31 -13.86
N PHE A 84 1.82 -1.43 -12.88
CA PHE A 84 1.00 -1.39 -11.67
C PHE A 84 -0.42 -0.90 -11.98
N GLU A 85 -0.55 0.18 -12.74
CA GLU A 85 -1.86 0.71 -13.15
C GLU A 85 -2.69 -0.39 -13.83
N ALA A 86 -2.14 -1.07 -14.83
CA ALA A 86 -2.81 -2.17 -15.53
C ALA A 86 -3.20 -3.33 -14.60
N THR A 87 -2.37 -3.63 -13.59
CA THR A 87 -2.69 -4.66 -12.59
C THR A 87 -3.94 -4.28 -11.80
N TYR A 88 -4.01 -3.05 -11.27
CA TYR A 88 -5.18 -2.57 -10.54
C TYR A 88 -6.41 -2.37 -11.43
N GLU A 89 -6.23 -1.91 -12.68
CA GLU A 89 -7.32 -1.78 -13.65
C GLU A 89 -7.94 -3.12 -14.01
N SER A 90 -7.16 -4.21 -13.97
CA SER A 90 -7.67 -5.58 -14.16
C SER A 90 -8.67 -6.00 -13.06
N PHE A 91 -8.52 -5.49 -11.84
CA PHE A 91 -9.49 -5.72 -10.75
C PHE A 91 -10.75 -4.88 -10.92
N GLU A 92 -10.58 -3.57 -11.16
CA GLU A 92 -11.68 -2.67 -11.46
C GLU A 92 -11.18 -1.42 -12.23
N PRO A 93 -11.84 -0.98 -13.31
CA PRO A 93 -11.39 0.18 -14.10
C PRO A 93 -11.25 1.45 -13.27
N GLY A 94 -10.08 2.08 -13.24
CA GLY A 94 -9.81 3.26 -12.39
C GLY A 94 -9.57 2.97 -10.90
N LEU A 95 -9.33 1.70 -10.51
CA LEU A 95 -8.98 1.35 -9.13
C LEU A 95 -7.66 1.98 -8.68
N ALA A 96 -6.64 2.03 -9.56
CA ALA A 96 -5.33 2.63 -9.23
C ALA A 96 -5.48 4.08 -8.70
N LYS A 97 -6.23 4.91 -9.43
CA LYS A 97 -6.51 6.30 -9.06
C LYS A 97 -7.37 6.39 -7.79
N TYR A 98 -8.29 5.45 -7.61
CA TYR A 98 -9.14 5.38 -6.43
C TYR A 98 -8.32 5.08 -5.16
N ILE A 99 -7.45 4.06 -5.22
CA ILE A 99 -6.54 3.69 -4.13
C ILE A 99 -5.60 4.87 -3.83
N LYS A 100 -5.03 5.52 -4.86
CA LYS A 100 -4.21 6.71 -4.67
C LYS A 100 -4.92 7.79 -3.85
N SER A 101 -6.11 8.19 -4.27
CA SER A 101 -6.88 9.23 -3.58
C SER A 101 -7.26 8.81 -2.15
N ALA A 102 -7.62 7.54 -1.95
CA ALA A 102 -7.94 7.00 -0.63
C ALA A 102 -6.73 7.05 0.31
N ILE A 103 -5.54 6.65 -0.19
CA ILE A 103 -4.27 6.75 0.54
C ILE A 103 -3.92 8.20 0.86
N GLU A 104 -4.10 9.13 -0.07
CA GLU A 104 -3.79 10.53 0.17
C GLU A 104 -4.61 11.11 1.32
N ILE A 105 -5.90 10.80 1.41
CA ILE A 105 -6.78 11.21 2.51
C ILE A 105 -6.34 10.54 3.81
N TRP A 106 -6.16 9.22 3.79
CA TRP A 106 -5.80 8.48 4.99
C TRP A 106 -4.48 8.96 5.58
N ALA A 107 -3.47 9.12 4.71
CA ALA A 107 -2.16 9.64 5.07
C ALA A 107 -2.25 11.08 5.60
N ASP A 108 -3.17 11.89 5.09
CA ASP A 108 -3.36 13.25 5.57
C ASP A 108 -3.93 13.31 7.00
N GLN A 109 -4.84 12.38 7.30
CA GLN A 109 -5.56 12.31 8.57
C GLN A 109 -4.81 11.54 9.66
N ASN A 110 -3.98 10.56 9.30
CA ASN A 110 -3.39 9.60 10.25
C ASN A 110 -1.86 9.72 10.40
N LEU A 111 -1.19 10.37 9.44
CA LEU A 111 0.27 10.54 9.46
C LEU A 111 0.61 12.02 9.60
N ASP A 112 1.68 12.31 10.34
CA ASP A 112 2.27 13.64 10.50
C ASP A 112 3.40 13.85 9.46
#